data_AF-A0A1G3CC51-F1
#
_entry.id   AF-A0A1G3CC51-F1
#
_cell.length_a   1.000
_cell.length_b   1.000
_cell.length_c   1.000
_cell.angle_alpha   90.00
_cell.angle_beta   90.00
_cell.angle_gamma   90.00
#
_symmetry.space_group_name_H-M   'P 1'
#
loop_
_entity.id
_entity.type
_entity.pdbx_description
1 polymer ?
#
loop_
_entity_poly.entity_id
_entity_poly.type
_entity_poly.pdbx_seq_one_letter_code
_entity_poly.pdbx_strand_id
1 'polypeptide(L)'
;MKRILFLLIVLIFYVSSSYAQTPEKSGEKKSCPNCNKIYITEDIYCPQDGGKLVSQSVEIDKEIQEVKVEKSQEAPESLEKEVFQKIEKYIQSANSLREIQNDYNGALDLYKKALELAPERASLHWYTAGVYWKLNNHRKALEHLESCRTLLPQIPDELNEVDDFIGKIVEYLDVSEKRKLAKKRVNDRRAIMEEALKNLKDKWEETVLVPAGEFTMGSSEEDFIPEEMPQHAVILDAYYVDKYEVTNAQYWEFLEYIERTSDHSKCSPSEPLNKNHIPGNSYRGYEYKYYNYPDYPVTRIDWYDAYAYAAWAGKRLPTEAEWEKAARGTDGRRFPWGNVWEIKYCNVGTSANLPITVGSYEHGKSVYGCYDMSGSVSEWCSDWYHPEYYHNTPKKNPKGPLEGTGKRIIKGGSMFAQNVYKLRCSVRMFGEPSDRNKSVGFRCAKDTN
;
A
#
# COMPACT_ATOMS: atom_id res chain seq x y z
N MET A 1 -13.45 21.80 -22.58
CA MET A 1 -12.34 22.15 -21.66
C MET A 1 -12.55 21.38 -20.38
N LYS A 2 -11.61 20.66 -19.79
CA LYS A 2 -10.17 20.51 -20.05
C LYS A 2 -9.77 19.25 -19.26
N ARG A 3 -8.79 18.50 -19.81
CA ARG A 3 -8.01 17.41 -19.18
C ARG A 3 -8.77 16.06 -19.08
N ILE A 4 -8.45 14.98 -19.78
CA ILE A 4 -7.23 14.51 -20.46
C ILE A 4 -7.67 13.62 -21.63
N LEU A 5 -7.60 14.13 -22.85
CA LEU A 5 -7.57 13.35 -24.07
C LEU A 5 -6.19 13.62 -24.68
N PHE A 6 -5.18 12.85 -24.28
CA PHE A 6 -3.91 12.70 -25.01
C PHE A 6 -3.06 11.59 -24.35
N LEU A 7 -3.65 10.40 -24.21
CA LEU A 7 -2.93 9.12 -24.18
C LEU A 7 -2.45 8.83 -25.61
N LEU A 8 -1.59 9.70 -26.13
CA LEU A 8 -0.93 9.48 -27.41
C LEU A 8 0.40 8.81 -27.13
N ILE A 9 0.47 7.56 -27.57
CA ILE A 9 1.67 6.78 -27.88
C ILE A 9 2.39 6.22 -26.65
N VAL A 10 1.82 5.17 -26.08
CA VAL A 10 2.60 4.11 -25.43
C VAL A 10 2.42 2.84 -26.28
N LEU A 11 3.55 2.21 -26.63
CA LEU A 11 3.69 0.88 -27.22
C LEU A 11 3.36 0.72 -28.70
N ILE A 12 4.28 1.15 -29.56
CA ILE A 12 4.50 0.52 -30.86
C ILE A 12 5.71 -0.43 -30.74
N PHE A 13 5.40 -1.72 -30.88
CA PHE A 13 6.26 -2.91 -31.08
C PHE A 13 7.11 -3.45 -29.91
N TYR A 14 6.61 -4.50 -29.25
CA TYR A 14 7.09 -5.89 -29.46
C TYR A 14 6.10 -6.86 -28.78
N VAL A 15 5.31 -7.58 -29.57
CA VAL A 15 5.27 -9.06 -29.68
C VAL A 15 4.17 -9.40 -30.70
N SER A 16 4.60 -9.99 -31.79
CA SER A 16 3.79 -10.55 -32.86
C SER A 16 3.02 -11.80 -32.40
N SER A 17 1.86 -12.00 -33.02
CA SER A 17 1.06 -13.22 -33.09
C SER A 17 0.19 -13.58 -31.88
N SER A 18 -1.10 -13.24 -31.95
CA SER A 18 -2.13 -14.23 -32.36
C SER A 18 -3.49 -13.53 -32.48
N TYR A 19 -4.10 -13.65 -33.66
CA TYR A 19 -5.46 -13.21 -33.98
C TYR A 19 -6.49 -13.97 -33.12
N ALA A 20 -7.38 -13.24 -32.46
CA ALA A 20 -8.74 -13.71 -32.16
C ALA A 20 -9.68 -12.50 -32.17
N GLN A 21 -10.46 -12.37 -33.24
CA GLN A 21 -11.56 -11.40 -33.37
C GLN A 21 -12.61 -11.69 -32.27
N THR A 22 -13.11 -10.64 -31.61
CA THR A 22 -14.37 -10.70 -30.87
C THR A 22 -15.44 -9.91 -31.63
N PRO A 23 -16.67 -10.43 -31.77
CA PRO A 23 -17.66 -9.87 -32.67
C PRO A 23 -18.37 -8.65 -32.07
N GLU A 24 -18.68 -7.66 -32.91
CA GLU A 24 -19.60 -6.57 -32.63
C GLU A 24 -20.97 -7.13 -32.20
N LYS A 25 -21.45 -6.76 -31.02
CA LYS A 25 -22.80 -7.11 -30.55
C LYS A 25 -23.80 -6.12 -31.12
N SER A 26 -24.64 -6.57 -32.04
CA SER A 26 -25.88 -5.90 -32.46
C SER A 26 -26.89 -5.91 -31.32
N GLY A 27 -27.45 -4.75 -30.95
CA GLY A 27 -28.55 -4.66 -29.98
C GLY A 27 -29.31 -3.35 -30.13
N GLU A 28 -30.59 -3.32 -29.74
CA GLU A 28 -31.41 -2.11 -29.78
C GLU A 28 -31.07 -1.16 -28.62
N LYS A 29 -31.16 0.16 -28.87
CA LYS A 29 -30.91 1.19 -27.87
C LYS A 29 -32.15 1.37 -26.97
N LYS A 30 -32.04 1.00 -25.69
CA LYS A 30 -33.13 1.07 -24.71
C LYS A 30 -32.72 1.85 -23.46
N SER A 31 -33.65 2.55 -22.83
CA SER A 31 -33.41 3.36 -21.62
C SER A 31 -34.15 2.78 -20.42
N CYS A 32 -33.55 2.85 -19.23
CA CYS A 32 -34.24 2.54 -17.97
C CYS A 32 -34.86 3.81 -17.38
N PRO A 33 -36.19 3.85 -17.13
CA PRO A 33 -36.85 5.01 -16.50
C PRO A 33 -36.41 5.27 -15.06
N ASN A 34 -35.86 4.25 -14.39
CA ASN A 34 -35.57 4.30 -12.96
C ASN A 34 -34.14 4.77 -12.66
N CYS A 35 -33.15 4.31 -13.44
CA CYS A 35 -31.75 4.75 -13.29
C CYS A 35 -31.29 5.75 -14.38
N ASN A 36 -32.15 6.14 -15.32
CA ASN A 36 -31.88 7.08 -16.41
C ASN A 36 -30.66 6.73 -17.31
N LYS A 37 -30.23 5.47 -17.31
CA LYS A 37 -29.17 4.96 -18.20
C LYS A 37 -29.71 4.37 -19.49
N ILE A 38 -28.89 4.45 -20.54
CA ILE A 38 -29.16 3.88 -21.86
C ILE A 38 -28.26 2.66 -22.08
N TYR A 39 -28.85 1.58 -22.57
CA TYR A 39 -28.21 0.30 -22.87
C TYR A 39 -28.36 -0.02 -24.37
N ILE A 40 -27.37 -0.70 -24.94
CA ILE A 40 -27.47 -1.35 -26.26
C ILE A 40 -27.57 -2.84 -25.98
N THR A 41 -28.79 -3.36 -25.90
CA THR A 41 -29.05 -4.75 -25.50
C THR A 41 -30.38 -5.25 -26.07
N GLU A 42 -30.46 -6.55 -26.32
CA GLU A 42 -31.74 -7.22 -26.59
C GLU A 42 -32.56 -7.47 -25.31
N ASP A 43 -31.93 -7.36 -24.13
CA ASP A 43 -32.56 -7.58 -22.84
C ASP A 43 -33.77 -6.67 -22.61
N ILE A 44 -34.74 -7.20 -21.86
CA ILE A 44 -36.00 -6.52 -21.55
C ILE A 44 -35.91 -5.76 -20.22
N TYR A 45 -34.96 -6.10 -19.35
CA TYR A 45 -34.82 -5.55 -18.00
C TYR A 45 -33.43 -4.96 -17.75
N CYS A 46 -33.39 -3.91 -16.92
CA CYS A 46 -32.18 -3.21 -16.55
C CYS A 46 -31.30 -4.08 -15.64
N PRO A 47 -30.02 -4.30 -15.96
CA PRO A 47 -29.12 -5.12 -15.15
C PRO A 47 -28.73 -4.47 -13.82
N GLN A 48 -29.03 -3.18 -13.63
CA GLN A 48 -28.66 -2.43 -12.43
C GLN A 48 -29.78 -2.43 -11.37
N ASP A 49 -31.04 -2.42 -11.79
CA ASP A 49 -32.18 -2.25 -10.88
C ASP A 49 -33.37 -3.19 -11.17
N GLY A 50 -33.33 -3.98 -12.25
CA GLY A 50 -34.40 -4.90 -12.64
C GLY A 50 -35.63 -4.23 -13.30
N GLY A 51 -35.63 -2.91 -13.48
CA GLY A 51 -36.71 -2.17 -14.14
C GLY A 51 -36.81 -2.48 -15.64
N LYS A 52 -38.02 -2.43 -16.22
CA LYS A 52 -38.24 -2.73 -17.64
C LYS A 52 -37.65 -1.62 -18.53
N LEU A 53 -36.83 -2.01 -19.50
CA LEU A 53 -36.19 -1.10 -20.46
C LEU A 53 -37.19 -0.65 -21.56
N VAL A 54 -37.09 0.61 -21.97
CA VAL A 54 -37.94 1.25 -22.99
C VAL A 54 -37.11 1.66 -24.21
N SER A 55 -37.47 1.19 -25.40
CA SER A 55 -36.79 1.51 -26.65
C SER A 55 -36.87 3.00 -26.99
N GLN A 56 -35.75 3.61 -27.41
CA GLN A 56 -35.73 5.01 -27.84
C GLN A 56 -35.62 5.13 -29.37
N SER A 57 -36.54 5.88 -29.98
CA SER A 57 -36.41 6.37 -31.36
C SER A 57 -35.57 7.64 -31.40
N VAL A 58 -34.66 7.76 -32.36
CA VAL A 58 -33.72 8.88 -32.49
C VAL A 58 -34.36 10.04 -33.27
N GLU A 59 -34.54 11.19 -32.63
CA GLU A 59 -34.58 12.51 -33.29
C GLU A 59 -33.54 13.40 -32.60
N ILE A 60 -32.70 14.07 -33.40
CA ILE A 60 -31.61 14.94 -32.96
C ILE A 60 -32.08 16.37 -33.12
N ASP A 61 -32.08 17.15 -32.04
CA ASP A 61 -32.22 18.61 -32.12
C ASP A 61 -31.10 19.34 -31.36
N LYS A 62 -30.73 20.48 -31.94
CA LYS A 62 -29.55 21.31 -31.67
C LYS A 62 -29.78 22.35 -30.56
N GLU A 63 -28.65 22.87 -30.08
CA GLU A 63 -28.43 24.14 -29.36
C GLU A 63 -28.35 24.11 -27.83
N ILE A 64 -27.17 24.45 -27.28
CA ILE A 64 -27.04 25.17 -26.00
C ILE A 64 -25.92 26.23 -26.12
N GLN A 65 -26.26 27.42 -25.62
CA GLN A 65 -25.58 28.71 -25.69
C GLN A 65 -24.34 28.86 -24.80
N GLU A 66 -23.47 29.81 -25.19
CA GLU A 66 -22.26 30.25 -24.49
C GLU A 66 -22.56 31.01 -23.19
N VAL A 67 -21.80 30.71 -22.12
CA VAL A 67 -21.69 31.54 -20.91
C VAL A 67 -20.30 32.18 -20.87
N LYS A 68 -20.27 33.52 -20.87
CA LYS A 68 -19.09 34.35 -20.66
C LYS A 68 -18.61 34.28 -19.21
N VAL A 69 -17.30 34.15 -19.01
CA VAL A 69 -16.63 34.48 -17.75
C VAL A 69 -15.48 35.44 -18.07
N GLU A 70 -15.47 36.56 -17.36
CA GLU A 70 -14.53 37.67 -17.51
C GLU A 70 -13.12 37.31 -17.03
N LYS A 71 -12.14 37.84 -17.77
CA LYS A 71 -10.69 37.63 -17.62
C LYS A 71 -10.11 38.39 -16.44
N SER A 72 -9.11 37.79 -15.80
CA SER A 72 -7.96 38.53 -15.26
C SER A 72 -6.64 37.84 -15.61
N GLN A 73 -5.94 38.45 -16.57
CA GLN A 73 -4.51 38.39 -16.89
C GLN A 73 -3.86 37.01 -17.14
N GLU A 74 -4.16 36.42 -18.31
CA GLU A 74 -3.38 35.33 -18.92
C GLU A 74 -2.51 35.87 -20.07
N ALA A 75 -1.27 35.40 -20.16
CA ALA A 75 -0.45 35.50 -21.37
C ALA A 75 -1.21 34.87 -22.56
N PRO A 76 -1.00 35.33 -23.81
CA PRO A 76 -1.88 34.96 -24.91
C PRO A 76 -1.83 33.45 -25.19
N GLU A 77 -2.99 32.79 -25.15
CA GLU A 77 -3.26 31.37 -25.42
C GLU A 77 -2.60 30.83 -26.72
N SER A 78 -2.28 31.72 -27.67
CA SER A 78 -1.53 31.42 -28.88
C SER A 78 -0.06 31.07 -28.63
N LEU A 79 0.59 31.74 -27.67
CA LEU A 79 2.01 31.54 -27.35
C LEU A 79 2.22 30.19 -26.65
N GLU A 80 1.32 29.81 -25.73
CA GLU A 80 1.35 28.49 -25.09
C GLU A 80 1.18 27.34 -26.10
N LYS A 81 0.29 27.53 -27.08
CA LYS A 81 0.05 26.55 -28.14
C LYS A 81 1.26 26.37 -29.06
N GLU A 82 1.94 27.47 -29.41
CA GLU A 82 3.17 27.42 -30.21
C GLU A 82 4.33 26.73 -29.46
N VAL A 83 4.48 27.01 -28.16
CA VAL A 83 5.50 26.35 -27.32
C VAL A 83 5.22 24.86 -27.22
N PHE A 84 3.96 24.46 -27.01
CA PHE A 84 3.57 23.05 -26.97
C PHE A 84 3.91 22.31 -28.28
N GLN A 85 3.54 22.89 -29.43
CA GLN A 85 3.86 22.32 -30.75
C GLN A 85 5.37 22.19 -30.98
N LYS A 86 6.14 23.17 -30.50
CA LYS A 86 7.60 23.16 -30.61
C LYS A 86 8.22 22.03 -29.77
N ILE A 87 7.72 21.81 -28.54
CA ILE A 87 8.15 20.71 -27.67
C ILE A 87 7.87 19.36 -28.35
N GLU A 88 6.66 19.15 -28.86
CA GLU A 88 6.30 17.90 -29.55
C GLU A 88 7.18 17.64 -30.77
N LYS A 89 7.51 18.68 -31.54
CA LYS A 89 8.42 18.56 -32.68
C LYS A 89 9.83 18.14 -32.26
N TYR A 90 10.35 18.69 -31.16
CA TYR A 90 11.64 18.27 -30.61
C TYR A 90 11.61 16.81 -30.16
N ILE A 91 10.56 16.38 -29.44
CA ILE A 91 10.39 15.00 -28.99
C ILE A 91 10.35 14.03 -30.18
N GLN A 92 9.51 14.31 -31.19
CA GLN A 92 9.37 13.46 -32.38
C GLN A 92 10.69 13.33 -33.13
N SER A 93 11.39 14.45 -33.32
CA SER A 93 12.68 14.46 -34.01
C SER A 93 13.75 13.72 -33.22
N ALA A 94 13.78 13.88 -31.89
CA ALA A 94 14.69 13.16 -31.00
C ALA A 94 14.43 11.65 -30.99
N ASN A 95 13.17 11.22 -30.93
CA ASN A 95 12.78 9.81 -31.04
C ASN A 95 13.24 9.22 -32.38
N SER A 96 13.05 9.94 -33.49
CA SER A 96 13.49 9.49 -34.81
C SER A 96 15.02 9.32 -34.88
N LEU A 97 15.80 10.27 -34.35
CA LEU A 97 17.26 10.15 -34.30
C LEU A 97 17.69 8.94 -33.47
N ARG A 98 17.07 8.74 -32.31
CA ARG A 98 17.36 7.62 -31.41
C ARG A 98 17.03 6.26 -32.02
N GLU A 99 15.82 6.10 -32.57
CA GLU A 99 15.28 4.79 -32.96
C GLU A 99 15.66 4.37 -34.38
N ILE A 100 15.73 5.32 -35.31
CA ILE A 100 15.98 5.02 -36.73
C ILE A 100 17.47 5.16 -37.03
N GLN A 101 18.09 6.25 -36.54
CA GLN A 101 19.45 6.61 -36.93
C GLN A 101 20.50 6.16 -35.90
N ASN A 102 20.09 5.68 -34.72
CA ASN A 102 20.97 5.43 -33.57
C ASN A 102 21.86 6.63 -33.20
N ASP A 103 21.43 7.85 -33.52
CA ASP A 103 22.13 9.09 -33.16
C ASP A 103 21.67 9.58 -31.79
N TYR A 104 22.33 9.05 -30.76
CA TYR A 104 22.05 9.38 -29.36
C TYR A 104 22.50 10.81 -28.99
N ASN A 105 23.54 11.36 -29.61
CA ASN A 105 23.99 12.72 -29.31
C ASN A 105 23.04 13.76 -29.89
N GLY A 106 22.63 13.60 -31.16
CA GLY A 106 21.63 14.47 -31.77
C GLY A 106 20.27 14.36 -31.08
N ALA A 107 19.86 13.15 -30.68
CA ALA A 107 18.65 12.96 -29.87
C ALA A 107 18.75 13.70 -28.53
N LEU A 108 19.89 13.62 -27.83
CA LEU A 108 20.10 14.29 -26.55
C LEU A 108 19.98 15.82 -26.66
N ASP A 109 20.56 16.41 -27.70
CA ASP A 109 20.50 17.86 -27.91
C ASP A 109 19.07 18.36 -28.14
N LEU A 110 18.24 17.57 -28.83
CA LEU A 110 16.83 17.88 -29.03
C LEU A 110 16.02 17.69 -27.74
N TYR A 111 16.29 16.65 -26.94
CA TYR A 111 15.64 16.49 -25.64
C TYR A 111 15.99 17.62 -24.67
N LYS A 112 17.24 18.09 -24.66
CA LYS A 112 17.64 19.26 -23.85
C LYS A 112 16.88 20.52 -24.24
N LYS A 113 16.74 20.80 -25.54
CA LYS A 113 15.93 21.92 -26.04
C LYS A 113 14.45 21.79 -25.64
N ALA A 114 13.92 20.57 -25.60
CA ALA A 114 12.57 20.33 -25.09
C ALA A 114 12.47 20.55 -23.57
N LEU A 115 13.47 20.10 -22.80
CA LEU A 115 13.54 20.30 -21.34
C LEU A 115 13.71 21.78 -20.94
N GLU A 116 14.39 22.58 -21.75
CA GLU A 116 14.47 24.04 -21.54
C GLU A 116 13.08 24.71 -21.61
N LEU A 117 12.15 24.13 -22.36
CA LEU A 117 10.79 24.65 -22.53
C LEU A 117 9.76 24.05 -21.57
N ALA A 118 9.98 22.80 -21.11
CA ALA A 118 9.07 22.07 -20.23
C ALA A 118 9.83 21.15 -19.25
N PRO A 119 10.59 21.72 -18.29
CA PRO A 119 11.34 20.94 -17.31
C PRO A 119 10.44 20.13 -16.36
N GLU A 120 9.17 20.49 -16.22
CA GLU A 120 8.19 19.79 -15.39
C GLU A 120 7.63 18.50 -16.02
N ARG A 121 7.96 18.22 -17.28
CA ARG A 121 7.40 17.07 -18.00
C ARG A 121 8.21 15.79 -17.73
N ALA A 122 7.67 14.92 -16.87
CA ALA A 122 8.31 13.66 -16.48
C ALA A 122 8.75 12.78 -17.67
N SER A 123 7.99 12.73 -18.76
CA SER A 123 8.32 11.95 -19.95
C SER A 123 9.61 12.42 -20.65
N LEU A 124 9.92 13.72 -20.63
CA LEU A 124 11.15 14.25 -21.21
C LEU A 124 12.37 13.80 -20.42
N HIS A 125 12.28 13.82 -19.09
CA HIS A 125 13.32 13.27 -18.23
C HIS A 125 13.50 11.76 -18.49
N TRP A 126 12.43 11.01 -18.74
CA TRP A 126 12.51 9.57 -19.01
C TRP A 126 13.29 9.28 -20.29
N TYR A 127 12.93 9.96 -21.38
CA TYR A 127 13.64 9.81 -22.64
C TYR A 127 15.10 10.24 -22.55
N THR A 128 15.35 11.36 -21.86
CA THR A 128 16.71 11.90 -21.66
C THR A 128 17.58 10.93 -20.85
N ALA A 129 17.01 10.31 -19.81
CA ALA A 129 17.69 9.29 -19.03
C ALA A 129 18.08 8.07 -19.88
N GLY A 130 17.17 7.58 -20.71
CA GLY A 130 17.43 6.47 -21.63
C GLY A 130 18.56 6.76 -22.62
N VAL A 131 18.65 8.00 -23.11
CA VAL A 131 19.75 8.42 -24.00
C VAL A 131 21.08 8.51 -23.25
N TYR A 132 21.12 9.12 -22.06
CA TYR A 132 22.33 9.15 -21.24
C TYR A 132 22.83 7.75 -20.86
N TRP A 133 21.90 6.82 -20.59
CA TRP A 133 22.21 5.42 -20.36
C TRP A 133 22.92 4.78 -21.56
N LYS A 134 22.39 4.97 -22.78
CA LYS A 134 23.01 4.47 -24.03
C LYS A 134 24.37 5.09 -24.30
N LEU A 135 24.61 6.31 -23.82
CA LEU A 135 25.89 7.01 -23.91
C LEU A 135 26.85 6.66 -22.74
N ASN A 136 26.54 5.64 -21.92
CA ASN A 136 27.31 5.25 -20.72
C ASN A 136 27.51 6.36 -19.68
N ASN A 137 26.67 7.39 -19.70
CA ASN A 137 26.68 8.45 -18.69
C ASN A 137 25.63 8.15 -17.60
N HIS A 138 25.94 7.12 -16.80
CA HIS A 138 25.05 6.60 -15.76
C HIS A 138 24.67 7.65 -14.70
N ARG A 139 25.59 8.57 -14.36
CA ARG A 139 25.31 9.68 -13.44
C ARG A 139 24.20 10.59 -13.97
N LYS A 140 24.33 11.08 -15.22
CA LYS A 140 23.31 11.95 -15.82
C LYS A 140 21.99 11.21 -16.03
N ALA A 141 22.06 9.94 -16.43
CA ALA A 141 20.87 9.11 -16.54
C ALA A 141 20.12 9.02 -15.20
N LEU A 142 20.84 8.83 -14.09
CA LEU A 142 20.24 8.82 -12.75
C LEU A 142 19.62 10.17 -12.36
N GLU A 143 20.30 11.30 -12.62
CA GLU A 143 19.77 12.65 -12.35
C GLU A 143 18.40 12.88 -13.02
N HIS A 144 18.24 12.44 -14.27
CA HIS A 144 16.97 12.55 -14.98
C HIS A 144 15.90 11.59 -14.44
N LEU A 145 16.23 10.34 -14.10
CA LEU A 145 15.25 9.42 -13.50
C LEU A 145 14.78 9.88 -12.13
N GLU A 146 15.66 10.45 -11.32
CA GLU A 146 15.32 11.07 -10.04
C GLU A 146 14.35 12.25 -10.23
N SER A 147 14.51 13.01 -11.31
CA SER A 147 13.57 14.06 -11.70
C SER A 147 12.22 13.46 -12.17
N CYS A 148 12.23 12.40 -12.98
CA CYS A 148 11.00 11.66 -13.33
C CYS A 148 10.24 11.23 -12.08
N ARG A 149 10.95 10.60 -11.13
CA ARG A 149 10.36 10.08 -9.89
C ARG A 149 9.68 11.17 -9.06
N THR A 150 10.24 12.38 -9.08
CA THR A 150 9.68 13.54 -8.35
C THR A 150 8.47 14.14 -9.05
N LEU A 151 8.44 14.10 -10.39
CA LEU A 151 7.41 14.72 -11.22
C LEU A 151 6.21 13.81 -11.51
N LEU A 152 6.38 12.49 -11.42
CA LEU A 152 5.27 11.55 -11.60
C LEU A 152 4.28 11.63 -10.43
N PRO A 153 2.96 11.60 -10.69
CA PRO A 153 1.99 11.40 -9.62
C PRO A 153 2.31 10.09 -8.89
N GLN A 154 2.05 10.05 -7.58
CA GLN A 154 2.36 8.87 -6.76
C GLN A 154 1.42 7.69 -7.05
N ILE A 155 1.55 7.10 -8.24
CA ILE A 155 0.85 5.92 -8.69
C ILE A 155 1.85 4.76 -8.62
N PRO A 156 1.56 3.67 -7.90
CA PRO A 156 2.56 2.64 -7.63
C PRO A 156 3.18 2.00 -8.88
N ASP A 157 2.45 1.86 -9.99
CA ASP A 157 2.97 1.19 -11.20
C ASP A 157 3.98 2.02 -12.01
N GLU A 158 3.75 3.33 -12.22
CA GLU A 158 4.69 4.19 -12.95
C GLU A 158 5.97 4.44 -12.12
N LEU A 159 5.83 4.50 -10.78
CA LEU A 159 6.95 4.54 -9.86
C LEU A 159 7.79 3.25 -9.91
N ASN A 160 7.16 2.09 -10.10
CA ASN A 160 7.86 0.80 -10.16
C ASN A 160 8.82 0.73 -11.35
N GLU A 161 8.44 1.19 -12.54
CA GLU A 161 9.33 1.16 -13.72
C GLU A 161 10.54 2.10 -13.58
N VAL A 162 10.32 3.32 -13.08
CA VAL A 162 11.40 4.28 -12.84
C VAL A 162 12.37 3.78 -11.78
N ASP A 163 11.86 3.27 -10.67
CA ASP A 163 12.69 2.77 -9.58
C ASP A 163 13.46 1.49 -9.97
N ASP A 164 12.87 0.60 -10.77
CA ASP A 164 13.56 -0.57 -11.32
C ASP A 164 14.74 -0.16 -12.22
N PHE A 165 14.54 0.85 -13.07
CA PHE A 165 15.62 1.35 -13.91
C PHE A 165 16.68 2.08 -13.09
N ILE A 166 16.31 2.89 -12.09
CA ILE A 166 17.25 3.49 -11.13
C ILE A 166 18.08 2.39 -10.46
N GLY A 167 17.46 1.30 -10.01
CA GLY A 167 18.15 0.16 -9.42
C GLY A 167 19.24 -0.40 -10.33
N LYS A 168 18.90 -0.63 -11.60
CA LYS A 168 19.86 -1.06 -12.64
C LYS A 168 20.97 -0.04 -12.83
N ILE A 169 20.66 1.26 -12.93
CA ILE A 169 21.69 2.29 -13.13
C ILE A 169 22.68 2.31 -11.97
N VAL A 170 22.17 2.23 -10.75
CA VAL A 170 23.01 2.29 -9.55
C VAL A 170 24.07 1.19 -9.55
N GLU A 171 23.82 0.02 -10.14
CA GLU A 171 24.82 -1.05 -10.26
C GLU A 171 26.05 -0.65 -11.07
N TYR A 172 25.90 0.24 -12.05
CA TYR A 172 26.99 0.70 -12.94
C TYR A 172 27.71 1.93 -12.42
N LEU A 173 27.26 2.51 -11.31
CA LEU A 173 27.95 3.63 -10.66
C LEU A 173 29.19 3.16 -9.91
N ASP A 174 30.15 4.06 -9.77
CA ASP A 174 31.34 3.78 -8.99
C ASP A 174 31.02 3.67 -7.49
N VAL A 175 31.94 3.06 -6.72
CA VAL A 175 31.74 2.82 -5.28
C VAL A 175 31.54 4.14 -4.50
N SER A 176 32.21 5.22 -4.92
CA SER A 176 32.10 6.52 -4.25
C SER A 176 30.71 7.15 -4.48
N GLU A 177 30.16 7.01 -5.67
CA GLU A 177 28.82 7.47 -6.04
C GLU A 177 27.73 6.66 -5.35
N LYS A 178 27.88 5.33 -5.33
CA LYS A 178 26.98 4.43 -4.56
C LYS A 178 26.92 4.85 -3.09
N ARG A 179 28.06 5.14 -2.47
CA ARG A 179 28.12 5.62 -1.08
C ARG A 179 27.45 6.98 -0.89
N LYS A 180 27.65 7.93 -1.82
CA LYS A 180 26.98 9.24 -1.77
C LYS A 180 25.46 9.11 -1.88
N LEU A 181 24.98 8.24 -2.77
CA LEU A 181 23.54 7.99 -2.94
C LEU A 181 22.94 7.30 -1.72
N ALA A 182 23.62 6.31 -1.15
CA ALA A 182 23.17 5.67 0.09
C ALA A 182 23.06 6.70 1.22
N LYS A 183 24.08 7.55 1.41
CA LYS A 183 24.05 8.63 2.41
C LYS A 183 22.91 9.63 2.16
N LYS A 184 22.69 10.00 0.89
CA LYS A 184 21.58 10.88 0.51
C LYS A 184 20.23 10.23 0.86
N ARG A 185 20.02 8.97 0.50
CA ARG A 185 18.78 8.24 0.80
C ARG A 185 18.48 8.16 2.29
N VAL A 186 19.50 7.89 3.11
CA VAL A 186 19.38 7.89 4.57
C VAL A 186 18.94 9.26 5.08
N ASN A 187 19.59 10.33 4.62
CA ASN A 187 19.23 11.70 5.01
C ASN A 187 17.82 12.10 4.54
N ASP A 188 17.46 11.77 3.30
CA ASP A 188 16.14 12.05 2.73
C ASP A 188 15.06 11.33 3.55
N ARG A 189 15.28 10.04 3.92
CA ARG A 189 14.36 9.30 4.80
C ARG A 189 14.24 9.96 6.16
N ARG A 190 15.36 10.29 6.80
CA ARG A 190 15.35 10.97 8.12
C ARG A 190 14.47 12.22 8.07
N ALA A 191 14.68 13.10 7.09
CA ALA A 191 13.88 14.31 6.96
C ALA A 191 12.38 14.02 6.77
N ILE A 192 12.03 13.01 5.97
CA ILE A 192 10.62 12.59 5.79
C ILE A 192 10.02 12.09 7.10
N MET A 193 10.76 11.25 7.85
CA MET A 193 10.25 10.67 9.10
C MET A 193 10.12 11.72 10.21
N GLU A 194 11.11 12.60 10.37
CA GLU A 194 11.08 13.69 11.35
C GLU A 194 9.88 14.62 11.10
N GLU A 195 9.65 15.01 9.85
CA GLU A 195 8.52 15.88 9.50
C GLU A 195 7.18 15.15 9.71
N ALA A 196 7.09 13.86 9.38
CA ALA A 196 5.87 13.10 9.57
C ALA A 196 5.56 12.87 11.07
N LEU A 197 6.56 12.54 11.89
CA LEU A 197 6.42 12.43 13.35
C LEU A 197 5.95 13.76 13.96
N LYS A 198 6.48 14.88 13.51
CA LYS A 198 6.05 16.20 13.99
C LYS A 198 4.55 16.47 13.71
N ASN A 199 4.04 15.99 12.59
CA ASN A 199 2.69 16.32 12.12
C ASN A 199 1.62 15.27 12.45
N LEU A 200 2.01 14.00 12.62
CA LEU A 200 1.07 12.85 12.67
C LEU A 200 1.25 11.97 13.91
N LYS A 201 2.21 12.25 14.80
CA LYS A 201 2.45 11.41 15.99
C LYS A 201 1.22 11.23 16.85
N ASP A 202 0.47 12.29 17.13
CA ASP A 202 -0.76 12.22 17.93
C ASP A 202 -1.80 11.26 17.32
N LYS A 203 -1.96 11.26 15.99
CA LYS A 203 -2.84 10.33 15.27
C LYS A 203 -2.39 8.88 15.46
N TRP A 204 -1.10 8.60 15.29
CA TRP A 204 -0.58 7.23 15.38
C TRP A 204 -0.44 6.71 16.82
N GLU A 205 -0.47 7.59 17.82
CA GLU A 205 -0.50 7.23 19.23
C GLU A 205 -1.91 7.01 19.78
N GLU A 206 -2.95 7.26 18.97
CA GLU A 206 -4.34 6.96 19.35
C GLU A 206 -4.50 5.48 19.72
N THR A 207 -5.14 5.27 20.87
CA THR A 207 -5.51 3.93 21.35
C THR A 207 -7.01 3.86 21.54
N VAL A 208 -7.55 2.65 21.45
CA VAL A 208 -8.95 2.37 21.78
C VAL A 208 -9.03 1.55 23.05
N LEU A 209 -9.97 1.90 23.92
CA LEU A 209 -10.28 1.12 25.11
C LEU A 209 -11.17 -0.06 24.72
N VAL A 210 -10.70 -1.28 24.93
CA VAL A 210 -11.54 -2.48 24.87
C VAL A 210 -12.02 -2.78 26.29
N PRO A 211 -13.34 -2.71 26.57
CA PRO A 211 -13.87 -2.90 27.92
C PRO A 211 -13.61 -4.30 28.46
N ALA A 212 -13.48 -4.40 29.78
CA ALA A 212 -13.47 -5.69 30.47
C ALA A 212 -14.76 -6.47 30.17
N GLY A 213 -14.67 -7.79 30.17
CA GLY A 213 -15.84 -8.66 30.03
C GLY A 213 -15.57 -9.90 29.20
N GLU A 214 -16.58 -10.76 29.18
CA GLU A 214 -16.61 -11.98 28.42
C GLU A 214 -16.77 -11.71 26.92
N PHE A 215 -16.10 -12.50 26.08
CA PHE A 215 -16.37 -12.61 24.66
C PHE A 215 -16.18 -14.06 24.20
N THR A 216 -16.73 -14.35 23.03
CA THR A 216 -16.60 -15.67 22.41
C THR A 216 -15.37 -15.72 21.50
N MET A 217 -14.39 -16.55 21.85
CA MET A 217 -13.14 -16.77 21.13
C MET A 217 -13.21 -18.02 20.26
N GLY A 218 -12.61 -17.96 19.07
CA GLY A 218 -12.60 -19.07 18.10
C GLY A 218 -13.85 -19.14 17.22
N SER A 219 -13.92 -20.17 16.39
CA SER A 219 -15.02 -20.41 15.45
C SER A 219 -15.77 -21.71 15.75
N SER A 220 -17.01 -21.77 15.27
CA SER A 220 -17.88 -22.94 15.41
C SER A 220 -17.53 -24.03 14.40
N GLU A 221 -18.05 -25.25 14.63
CA GLU A 221 -17.87 -26.39 13.72
C GLU A 221 -18.30 -26.10 12.27
N GLU A 222 -19.26 -25.18 12.06
CA GLU A 222 -19.70 -24.75 10.73
C GLU A 222 -18.59 -24.12 9.87
N ASP A 223 -17.60 -23.48 10.48
CA ASP A 223 -16.45 -22.89 9.75
C ASP A 223 -15.36 -23.94 9.43
N PHE A 224 -15.42 -25.12 10.08
CA PHE A 224 -14.57 -26.30 9.86
C PHE A 224 -13.06 -26.03 9.79
N ILE A 225 -12.53 -25.17 10.67
CA ILE A 225 -11.09 -24.93 10.80
C ILE A 225 -10.62 -25.44 12.17
N PRO A 226 -9.96 -26.62 12.23
CA PRO A 226 -9.55 -27.25 13.48
C PRO A 226 -8.77 -26.34 14.43
N GLU A 227 -7.87 -25.51 13.88
CA GLU A 227 -7.02 -24.63 14.68
C GLU A 227 -7.80 -23.52 15.41
N GLU A 228 -8.95 -23.13 14.88
CA GLU A 228 -9.83 -22.09 15.43
C GLU A 228 -10.86 -22.65 16.42
N MET A 229 -10.90 -23.96 16.61
CA MET A 229 -11.87 -24.67 17.45
C MET A 229 -11.27 -25.14 18.78
N PRO A 230 -12.09 -25.36 19.82
CA PRO A 230 -13.51 -25.06 19.87
C PRO A 230 -13.77 -23.57 20.11
N GLN A 231 -14.95 -23.12 19.72
CA GLN A 231 -15.47 -21.84 20.19
C GLN A 231 -15.70 -21.90 21.71
N HIS A 232 -15.19 -20.92 22.46
CA HIS A 232 -15.25 -20.92 23.92
C HIS A 232 -15.30 -19.49 24.50
N ALA A 233 -15.76 -19.38 25.74
CA ALA A 233 -15.85 -18.09 26.43
C ALA A 233 -14.53 -17.70 27.10
N VAL A 234 -14.10 -16.46 26.89
CA VAL A 234 -12.92 -15.85 27.52
C VAL A 234 -13.30 -14.51 28.15
N ILE A 235 -12.85 -14.28 29.37
CA ILE A 235 -13.01 -13.04 30.12
C ILE A 235 -11.69 -12.29 30.07
N LEU A 236 -11.72 -11.09 29.52
CA LEU A 236 -10.58 -10.17 29.53
C LEU A 236 -10.84 -9.02 30.50
N ASP A 237 -9.80 -8.59 31.20
CA ASP A 237 -9.80 -7.28 31.84
C ASP A 237 -9.81 -6.17 30.78
N ALA A 238 -10.03 -4.92 31.18
CA ALA A 238 -9.97 -3.81 30.23
C ALA A 238 -8.51 -3.54 29.83
N TYR A 239 -8.31 -3.17 28.57
CA TYR A 239 -6.99 -2.82 28.06
C TYR A 239 -7.14 -1.79 26.93
N TYR A 240 -6.06 -1.06 26.68
CA TYR A 240 -5.90 -0.23 25.50
C TYR A 240 -5.21 -1.02 24.39
N VAL A 241 -5.64 -0.82 23.15
CA VAL A 241 -4.95 -1.33 21.96
C VAL A 241 -4.77 -0.20 20.97
N ASP A 242 -3.65 -0.21 20.25
CA ASP A 242 -3.36 0.78 19.23
C ASP A 242 -4.45 0.75 18.15
N LYS A 243 -4.95 1.93 17.82
CA LYS A 243 -6.03 2.10 16.84
C LYS A 243 -5.60 1.68 15.43
N TYR A 244 -4.31 1.82 15.13
CA TYR A 244 -3.64 1.50 13.87
C TYR A 244 -2.47 0.54 14.11
N GLU A 245 -1.98 -0.13 13.07
CA GLU A 245 -0.68 -0.82 13.13
C GLU A 245 0.46 0.18 13.35
N VAL A 246 1.58 -0.29 13.93
CA VAL A 246 2.78 0.53 14.08
C VAL A 246 3.30 0.94 12.72
N THR A 247 3.50 2.23 12.53
CA THR A 247 3.92 2.81 11.24
C THR A 247 5.43 2.79 11.05
N ASN A 248 5.88 2.96 9.82
CA ASN A 248 7.31 3.09 9.49
C ASN A 248 7.96 4.27 10.22
N ALA A 249 7.27 5.40 10.37
CA ALA A 249 7.81 6.56 11.07
C ALA A 249 7.98 6.32 12.57
N GLN A 250 6.99 5.70 13.20
CA GLN A 250 7.08 5.28 14.60
C GLN A 250 8.24 4.28 14.81
N TYR A 251 8.34 3.27 13.96
CA TYR A 251 9.43 2.30 14.05
C TYR A 251 10.80 2.92 13.75
N TRP A 252 10.88 3.92 12.87
CA TRP A 252 12.10 4.69 12.63
C TRP A 252 12.56 5.44 13.89
N GLU A 253 11.65 6.02 14.69
CA GLU A 253 11.99 6.66 15.97
C GLU A 253 12.64 5.66 16.94
N PHE A 254 12.15 4.42 16.98
CA PHE A 254 12.76 3.33 17.74
C PHE A 254 14.17 2.97 17.23
N LEU A 255 14.37 2.90 15.90
CA LEU A 255 15.69 2.60 15.34
C LEU A 255 16.73 3.69 15.67
N GLU A 256 16.36 4.97 15.60
CA GLU A 256 17.24 6.08 15.99
C GLU A 256 17.56 6.04 17.49
N TYR A 257 16.61 5.60 18.33
CA TYR A 257 16.88 5.36 19.74
C TYR A 257 17.95 4.27 19.93
N ILE A 258 17.78 3.11 19.27
CA ILE A 258 18.73 2.00 19.36
C ILE A 258 20.11 2.42 18.83
N GLU A 259 20.19 3.07 17.67
CA GLU A 259 21.45 3.52 17.08
C GLU A 259 22.20 4.48 18.01
N ARG A 260 21.48 5.42 18.64
CA ARG A 260 22.08 6.44 19.52
C ARG A 260 22.49 5.90 20.88
N THR A 261 21.75 4.94 21.43
CA THR A 261 21.92 4.52 22.84
C THR A 261 22.52 3.13 22.98
N SER A 262 22.41 2.27 21.96
CA SER A 262 22.67 0.83 22.04
C SER A 262 21.94 0.14 23.21
N ASP A 263 20.79 0.70 23.63
CA ASP A 263 20.02 0.15 24.74
C ASP A 263 19.12 -1.00 24.28
N HIS A 264 19.52 -2.22 24.64
CA HIS A 264 18.76 -3.45 24.42
C HIS A 264 18.05 -3.95 25.69
N SER A 265 17.87 -3.10 26.71
CA SER A 265 17.20 -3.48 27.97
C SER A 265 15.73 -3.86 27.80
N LYS A 266 15.11 -3.50 26.68
CA LYS A 266 13.71 -3.79 26.32
C LYS A 266 13.55 -5.03 25.45
N CYS A 267 14.65 -5.64 25.00
CA CYS A 267 14.62 -6.82 24.15
C CYS A 267 14.12 -8.06 24.91
N SER A 268 13.57 -9.02 24.16
CA SER A 268 13.19 -10.31 24.74
C SER A 268 14.43 -11.03 25.30
N PRO A 269 14.36 -11.68 26.47
CA PRO A 269 15.46 -12.49 26.98
C PRO A 269 15.91 -13.62 26.03
N SER A 270 15.02 -14.08 25.14
CA SER A 270 15.29 -15.12 24.15
C SER A 270 15.71 -14.56 22.78
N GLU A 271 15.96 -13.26 22.67
CA GLU A 271 16.44 -12.62 21.45
C GLU A 271 17.93 -12.94 21.21
N PRO A 272 18.38 -13.09 19.94
CA PRO A 272 19.80 -13.12 19.62
C PRO A 272 20.55 -11.87 20.12
N LEU A 273 21.74 -12.07 20.69
CA LEU A 273 22.58 -10.99 21.20
C LEU A 273 22.92 -9.96 20.10
N ASN A 274 22.86 -8.67 20.44
CA ASN A 274 23.25 -7.54 19.59
C ASN A 274 22.49 -7.45 18.25
N LYS A 275 21.22 -7.82 18.25
CA LYS A 275 20.33 -7.62 17.10
C LYS A 275 20.16 -6.13 16.80
N ASN A 276 20.28 -5.73 15.53
CA ASN A 276 20.20 -4.30 15.15
C ASN A 276 18.76 -3.79 14.93
N HIS A 277 17.75 -4.66 15.02
CA HIS A 277 16.33 -4.38 14.78
C HIS A 277 15.95 -3.80 13.41
N ILE A 278 16.91 -3.71 12.47
CA ILE A 278 16.71 -3.10 11.16
C ILE A 278 15.75 -3.96 10.32
N PRO A 279 14.61 -3.43 9.84
CA PRO A 279 13.66 -4.17 9.03
C PRO A 279 14.25 -4.61 7.69
N GLY A 280 13.76 -5.75 7.18
CA GLY A 280 14.17 -6.26 5.88
C GLY A 280 14.52 -7.75 5.90
N ASN A 281 15.03 -8.23 4.78
CA ASN A 281 15.58 -9.58 4.67
C ASN A 281 16.82 -9.58 3.76
N SER A 282 17.40 -10.76 3.51
CA SER A 282 18.58 -10.95 2.66
C SER A 282 18.44 -10.38 1.23
N TYR A 283 17.21 -10.20 0.74
CA TYR A 283 16.93 -9.72 -0.62
C TYR A 283 16.49 -8.26 -0.68
N ARG A 284 15.78 -7.77 0.34
CA ARG A 284 15.28 -6.40 0.45
C ARG A 284 15.48 -5.88 1.87
N GLY A 285 16.58 -5.17 2.08
CA GLY A 285 16.91 -4.52 3.35
C GLY A 285 16.14 -3.21 3.57
N TYR A 286 16.52 -2.49 4.62
CA TYR A 286 15.92 -1.22 5.01
C TYR A 286 16.09 -0.08 3.99
N GLU A 287 16.91 -0.27 2.97
CA GLU A 287 17.02 0.62 1.81
C GLU A 287 15.80 0.56 0.88
N TYR A 288 14.90 -0.41 1.08
CA TYR A 288 13.71 -0.54 0.25
C TYR A 288 12.75 0.64 0.45
N LYS A 289 12.28 1.22 -0.66
CA LYS A 289 11.46 2.44 -0.70
C LYS A 289 10.19 2.38 0.15
N TYR A 290 9.67 1.19 0.43
CA TYR A 290 8.57 0.99 1.36
C TYR A 290 8.77 1.76 2.66
N TYR A 291 9.98 1.75 3.22
CA TYR A 291 10.32 2.45 4.47
C TYR A 291 10.54 3.95 4.28
N ASN A 292 10.26 4.53 3.12
CA ASN A 292 10.22 5.98 2.92
C ASN A 292 8.78 6.52 3.04
N TYR A 293 7.78 5.65 3.18
CA TYR A 293 6.38 6.02 3.37
C TYR A 293 6.05 6.00 4.87
N PRO A 294 5.96 7.16 5.54
CA PRO A 294 5.89 7.23 7.00
C PRO A 294 4.64 6.58 7.57
N ASP A 295 3.49 6.73 6.90
CA ASP A 295 2.16 6.22 7.30
C ASP A 295 1.90 4.74 6.95
N TYR A 296 2.85 4.04 6.31
CA TYR A 296 2.68 2.62 6.00
C TYR A 296 2.97 1.79 7.26
N PRO A 297 2.28 0.66 7.47
CA PRO A 297 2.60 -0.25 8.57
C PRO A 297 4.04 -0.75 8.42
N VAL A 298 4.79 -0.92 9.50
CA VAL A 298 6.11 -1.53 9.41
C VAL A 298 5.98 -3.02 9.12
N THR A 299 6.81 -3.55 8.21
CA THR A 299 6.84 -4.97 7.85
C THR A 299 8.27 -5.51 7.78
N ARG A 300 8.43 -6.83 7.56
CA ARG A 300 9.74 -7.52 7.54
C ARG A 300 10.54 -7.32 8.83
N ILE A 301 9.80 -7.17 9.90
CA ILE A 301 10.25 -7.29 11.27
C ILE A 301 9.89 -8.69 11.74
N ASP A 302 10.66 -9.22 12.67
CA ASP A 302 10.32 -10.48 13.32
C ASP A 302 9.63 -10.24 14.66
N TRP A 303 9.26 -11.31 15.38
CA TRP A 303 8.52 -11.16 16.64
C TRP A 303 9.33 -10.42 17.71
N TYR A 304 10.66 -10.59 17.69
CA TYR A 304 11.54 -9.96 18.67
C TYR A 304 11.64 -8.44 18.47
N ASP A 305 11.68 -8.00 17.21
CA ASP A 305 11.58 -6.58 16.86
C ASP A 305 10.28 -5.95 17.38
N ALA A 306 9.14 -6.61 17.13
CA ALA A 306 7.83 -6.14 17.60
C ALA A 306 7.76 -6.07 19.13
N TYR A 307 8.32 -7.08 19.81
CA TYR A 307 8.40 -7.13 21.27
C TYR A 307 9.25 -5.98 21.84
N ALA A 308 10.46 -5.78 21.31
CA ALA A 308 11.39 -4.76 21.76
C ALA A 308 10.82 -3.35 21.55
N TYR A 309 10.23 -3.10 20.37
CA TYR A 309 9.54 -1.85 20.09
C TYR A 309 8.41 -1.60 21.09
N ALA A 310 7.52 -2.59 21.30
CA ALA A 310 6.37 -2.40 22.17
C ALA A 310 6.79 -2.06 23.60
N ALA A 311 7.81 -2.76 24.12
CA ALA A 311 8.37 -2.49 25.43
C ALA A 311 9.09 -1.12 25.52
N TRP A 312 9.79 -0.70 24.47
CA TRP A 312 10.39 0.62 24.36
C TRP A 312 9.34 1.75 24.37
N ALA A 313 8.23 1.55 23.65
CA ALA A 313 7.10 2.47 23.60
C ALA A 313 6.27 2.50 24.91
N GLY A 314 6.67 1.75 25.95
CA GLY A 314 5.92 1.66 27.21
C GLY A 314 4.59 0.90 27.08
N LYS A 315 4.52 -0.01 26.11
CA LYS A 315 3.39 -0.87 25.76
C LYS A 315 3.83 -2.35 25.79
N ARG A 316 3.02 -3.23 25.23
CA ARG A 316 3.31 -4.66 24.99
C ARG A 316 2.65 -5.12 23.69
N LEU A 317 2.97 -6.31 23.21
CA LEU A 317 2.13 -6.96 22.19
C LEU A 317 0.78 -7.36 22.81
N PRO A 318 -0.32 -7.32 22.04
CA PRO A 318 -1.60 -7.90 22.48
C PRO A 318 -1.48 -9.42 22.62
N THR A 319 -2.27 -10.01 23.52
CA THR A 319 -2.50 -11.45 23.47
C THR A 319 -3.36 -11.82 22.26
N GLU A 320 -3.34 -13.09 21.87
CA GLU A 320 -4.22 -13.60 20.80
C GLU A 320 -5.70 -13.31 21.12
N ALA A 321 -6.09 -13.50 22.38
CA ALA A 321 -7.45 -13.25 22.84
C ALA A 321 -7.81 -11.76 22.84
N GLU A 322 -6.90 -10.89 23.27
CA GLU A 322 -7.08 -9.45 23.20
C GLU A 322 -7.26 -9.01 21.75
N TRP A 323 -6.34 -9.39 20.87
CA TRP A 323 -6.42 -9.05 19.46
C TRP A 323 -7.77 -9.47 18.86
N GLU A 324 -8.22 -10.71 19.12
CA GLU A 324 -9.47 -11.22 18.58
C GLU A 324 -10.69 -10.46 19.13
N LYS A 325 -10.74 -10.18 20.43
CA LYS A 325 -11.81 -9.36 21.02
C LYS A 325 -11.82 -7.98 20.39
N ALA A 326 -10.66 -7.33 20.27
CA ALA A 326 -10.53 -6.00 19.65
C ALA A 326 -11.04 -5.98 18.20
N ALA A 327 -10.87 -7.06 17.46
CA ALA A 327 -11.34 -7.20 16.08
C ALA A 327 -12.86 -7.44 16.02
N ARG A 328 -13.38 -8.40 16.80
CA ARG A 328 -14.71 -8.97 16.55
C ARG A 328 -15.81 -8.55 17.51
N GLY A 329 -15.47 -7.93 18.64
CA GLY A 329 -16.47 -7.59 19.66
C GLY A 329 -16.92 -8.78 20.51
N THR A 330 -18.04 -8.57 21.21
CA THR A 330 -18.73 -9.60 22.01
C THR A 330 -19.88 -10.26 21.26
N ASP A 331 -20.24 -9.74 20.08
CA ASP A 331 -21.30 -10.25 19.18
C ASP A 331 -20.79 -11.30 18.18
N GLY A 332 -19.52 -11.72 18.29
CA GLY A 332 -19.00 -12.89 17.60
C GLY A 332 -18.73 -12.71 16.11
N ARG A 333 -18.45 -11.49 15.64
CA ARG A 333 -18.32 -11.19 14.20
C ARG A 333 -17.28 -12.04 13.48
N ARG A 334 -17.53 -12.34 12.20
CA ARG A 334 -16.57 -13.00 11.30
C ARG A 334 -15.49 -12.04 10.82
N PHE A 335 -15.85 -10.80 10.50
CA PHE A 335 -14.95 -9.70 10.11
C PHE A 335 -15.18 -8.50 11.05
N PRO A 336 -14.24 -7.55 11.15
CA PRO A 336 -14.36 -6.43 12.08
C PRO A 336 -15.66 -5.62 11.92
N TRP A 337 -16.09 -5.47 10.66
CA TRP A 337 -17.29 -4.75 10.26
C TRP A 337 -18.59 -5.60 10.28
N GLY A 338 -18.52 -6.92 10.50
CA GLY A 338 -19.70 -7.78 10.55
C GLY A 338 -19.49 -9.19 9.97
N ASN A 339 -20.58 -9.83 9.56
CA ASN A 339 -20.57 -11.24 9.12
C ASN A 339 -20.57 -11.43 7.60
N VAL A 340 -20.73 -10.35 6.84
CA VAL A 340 -20.73 -10.35 5.37
C VAL A 340 -19.41 -9.77 4.87
N TRP A 341 -18.77 -10.49 3.96
CA TRP A 341 -17.51 -10.08 3.35
C TRP A 341 -17.72 -8.89 2.42
N GLU A 342 -16.83 -7.89 2.53
CA GLU A 342 -16.86 -6.66 1.73
C GLU A 342 -15.43 -6.24 1.37
N ILE A 343 -15.03 -6.42 0.10
CA ILE A 343 -13.65 -6.17 -0.35
C ILE A 343 -13.21 -4.70 -0.18
N LYS A 344 -14.15 -3.76 -0.23
CA LYS A 344 -13.89 -2.31 -0.11
C LYS A 344 -13.62 -1.86 1.33
N TYR A 345 -13.74 -2.73 2.33
CA TYR A 345 -13.54 -2.41 3.75
C TYR A 345 -12.17 -2.80 4.28
N CYS A 346 -11.29 -3.34 3.44
CA CYS A 346 -9.92 -3.65 3.84
C CYS A 346 -8.96 -3.58 2.66
N ASN A 347 -7.66 -3.47 2.97
CA ASN A 347 -6.62 -3.63 1.98
C ASN A 347 -6.36 -5.12 1.69
N VAL A 348 -6.93 -5.63 0.59
CA VAL A 348 -6.69 -7.00 0.10
C VAL A 348 -6.53 -7.05 -1.41
N GLY A 349 -5.59 -7.89 -1.87
CA GLY A 349 -5.26 -8.07 -3.26
C GLY A 349 -4.08 -7.19 -3.70
N THR A 350 -3.43 -7.60 -4.78
CA THR A 350 -2.22 -6.94 -5.29
C THR A 350 -2.52 -5.80 -6.26
N SER A 351 -3.73 -5.24 -6.22
CA SER A 351 -4.07 -4.13 -7.12
C SER A 351 -3.31 -2.89 -6.68
N ALA A 352 -2.47 -2.36 -7.56
CA ALA A 352 -1.58 -1.22 -7.32
C ALA A 352 -2.28 0.08 -6.89
N ASN A 353 -3.61 0.13 -6.87
CA ASN A 353 -4.40 1.30 -6.51
C ASN A 353 -4.97 1.27 -5.08
N LEU A 354 -4.65 0.26 -4.26
CA LEU A 354 -5.14 0.20 -2.88
C LEU A 354 -4.18 0.92 -1.92
N PRO A 355 -4.67 1.86 -1.10
CA PRO A 355 -3.82 2.57 -0.15
C PRO A 355 -3.30 1.60 0.93
N ILE A 356 -1.99 1.66 1.16
CA ILE A 356 -1.30 0.89 2.23
C ILE A 356 -1.19 1.73 3.52
N THR A 357 -1.55 3.01 3.46
CA THR A 357 -1.61 3.91 4.62
C THR A 357 -2.55 3.36 5.69
N VAL A 358 -2.07 3.31 6.93
CA VAL A 358 -2.89 2.89 8.06
C VAL A 358 -4.12 3.79 8.19
N GLY A 359 -5.26 3.19 8.48
CA GLY A 359 -6.51 3.90 8.68
C GLY A 359 -7.26 4.30 7.41
N SER A 360 -6.89 3.77 6.24
CA SER A 360 -7.52 4.15 4.96
C SER A 360 -8.96 3.64 4.80
N TYR A 361 -9.37 2.65 5.58
CA TYR A 361 -10.64 1.96 5.42
C TYR A 361 -11.61 2.25 6.56
N GLU A 362 -12.27 3.42 6.49
CA GLU A 362 -13.19 3.91 7.53
C GLU A 362 -14.31 2.92 7.91
N HIS A 363 -14.91 2.28 6.90
CA HIS A 363 -15.98 1.30 7.09
C HIS A 363 -15.46 -0.09 7.50
N GLY A 364 -14.14 -0.28 7.52
CA GLY A 364 -13.45 -1.50 7.94
C GLY A 364 -13.17 -1.58 9.43
N LYS A 365 -13.49 -0.54 10.20
CA LYS A 365 -13.26 -0.52 11.64
C LYS A 365 -13.92 -1.68 12.37
N SER A 366 -13.25 -2.16 13.41
CA SER A 366 -13.88 -3.01 14.41
C SER A 366 -14.95 -2.26 15.20
N VAL A 367 -15.75 -3.00 15.97
CA VAL A 367 -16.77 -2.42 16.86
C VAL A 367 -16.19 -1.46 17.91
N TYR A 368 -14.91 -1.63 18.27
CA TYR A 368 -14.19 -0.76 19.20
C TYR A 368 -13.41 0.37 18.52
N GLY A 369 -13.40 0.41 17.18
CA GLY A 369 -12.78 1.48 16.40
C GLY A 369 -11.35 1.20 15.93
N CYS A 370 -10.84 -0.03 16.08
CA CYS A 370 -9.55 -0.42 15.48
C CYS A 370 -9.66 -0.48 13.96
N TYR A 371 -8.69 0.09 13.25
CA TYR A 371 -8.58 -0.04 11.80
C TYR A 371 -7.74 -1.25 11.43
N ASP A 372 -7.94 -1.72 10.19
CA ASP A 372 -7.05 -2.66 9.51
C ASP A 372 -6.85 -4.00 10.25
N MET A 373 -7.79 -4.36 11.14
CA MET A 373 -7.80 -5.67 11.83
C MET A 373 -7.99 -6.84 10.85
N SER A 374 -8.40 -6.58 9.60
CA SER A 374 -8.44 -7.57 8.53
C SER A 374 -7.75 -7.00 7.29
N GLY A 375 -6.77 -7.72 6.75
CA GLY A 375 -6.02 -7.27 5.57
C GLY A 375 -4.84 -6.38 5.95
N SER A 376 -4.37 -5.52 5.04
CA SER A 376 -3.17 -4.70 5.26
C SER A 376 -1.96 -5.60 5.55
N VAL A 377 -1.57 -5.74 6.82
CA VAL A 377 -0.53 -6.66 7.28
C VAL A 377 -1.11 -7.59 8.34
N SER A 378 -0.68 -8.85 8.34
CA SER A 378 -0.95 -9.71 9.48
C SER A 378 -0.13 -9.23 10.69
N GLU A 379 -0.58 -9.52 11.91
CA GLU A 379 -0.02 -8.89 13.11
C GLU A 379 0.49 -9.91 14.14
N TRP A 380 1.73 -9.72 14.61
CA TRP A 380 2.31 -10.52 15.70
C TRP A 380 1.53 -10.33 17.01
N CYS A 381 1.22 -11.44 17.69
CA CYS A 381 0.71 -11.45 19.06
C CYS A 381 1.76 -11.98 20.05
N SER A 382 1.53 -11.78 21.34
CA SER A 382 2.47 -12.21 22.39
C SER A 382 2.58 -13.75 22.52
N ASP A 383 1.53 -14.47 22.15
CA ASP A 383 1.28 -15.86 22.51
C ASP A 383 2.15 -16.83 21.69
N TRP A 384 2.55 -17.93 22.33
CA TRP A 384 3.01 -19.11 21.61
C TRP A 384 1.82 -19.81 20.94
N TYR A 385 2.00 -20.32 19.73
CA TYR A 385 0.99 -21.09 19.03
C TYR A 385 1.00 -22.55 19.51
N HIS A 386 -0.17 -23.08 19.85
CA HIS A 386 -0.37 -24.52 20.00
C HIS A 386 -1.75 -24.88 19.43
N PRO A 387 -1.85 -25.95 18.62
CA PRO A 387 -3.11 -26.35 17.99
C PRO A 387 -4.19 -26.65 19.04
N GLU A 388 -3.84 -27.41 20.08
CA GLU A 388 -4.78 -27.79 21.15
C GLU A 388 -5.04 -26.72 22.23
N TYR A 389 -4.51 -25.50 22.08
CA TYR A 389 -4.62 -24.50 23.15
C TYR A 389 -6.07 -24.14 23.47
N TYR A 390 -6.93 -24.04 22.45
CA TYR A 390 -8.33 -23.64 22.62
C TYR A 390 -9.14 -24.67 23.44
N HIS A 391 -8.74 -25.95 23.44
CA HIS A 391 -9.37 -26.98 24.27
C HIS A 391 -9.08 -26.80 25.78
N ASN A 392 -7.99 -26.12 26.13
CA ASN A 392 -7.52 -25.98 27.52
C ASN A 392 -7.26 -24.51 27.90
N THR A 393 -7.90 -23.56 27.21
CA THR A 393 -7.66 -22.13 27.42
C THR A 393 -8.15 -21.69 28.80
N PRO A 394 -7.31 -21.02 29.61
CA PRO A 394 -7.75 -20.40 30.85
C PRO A 394 -8.85 -19.37 30.60
N LYS A 395 -9.92 -19.40 31.41
CA LYS A 395 -11.07 -18.50 31.22
C LYS A 395 -10.72 -17.02 31.33
N LYS A 396 -9.79 -16.64 32.20
CA LYS A 396 -9.45 -15.23 32.47
C LYS A 396 -8.07 -14.89 31.91
N ASN A 397 -8.00 -13.84 31.08
CA ASN A 397 -6.77 -13.29 30.50
C ASN A 397 -5.78 -14.37 29.98
N PRO A 398 -6.19 -15.23 29.03
CA PRO A 398 -5.28 -16.22 28.46
C PRO A 398 -4.09 -15.53 27.76
N LYS A 399 -2.91 -16.13 27.89
CA LYS A 399 -1.62 -15.63 27.38
C LYS A 399 -0.89 -16.66 26.49
N GLY A 400 -1.64 -17.65 26.01
CA GLY A 400 -1.07 -18.79 25.29
C GLY A 400 -0.50 -19.86 26.22
N PRO A 401 0.12 -20.91 25.65
CA PRO A 401 0.89 -21.90 26.37
C PRO A 401 2.04 -21.27 27.18
N LEU A 402 2.32 -21.82 28.35
CA LEU A 402 3.42 -21.35 29.21
C LEU A 402 4.80 -21.65 28.60
N GLU A 403 4.93 -22.77 27.91
CA GLU A 403 6.17 -23.21 27.27
C GLU A 403 6.25 -22.76 25.81
N GLY A 404 7.48 -22.51 25.35
CA GLY A 404 7.73 -22.12 23.98
C GLY A 404 7.54 -23.28 23.02
N THR A 405 6.59 -23.14 22.09
CA THR A 405 6.27 -24.15 21.07
C THR A 405 7.05 -24.00 19.77
N GLY A 406 7.95 -23.01 19.70
CA GLY A 406 8.73 -22.67 18.51
C GLY A 406 8.01 -21.76 17.51
N LYS A 407 6.71 -21.50 17.68
CA LYS A 407 5.92 -20.65 16.78
C LYS A 407 5.09 -19.62 17.52
N ARG A 408 5.06 -18.38 17.06
CA ARG A 408 4.25 -17.29 17.64
C ARG A 408 2.97 -17.07 16.85
N ILE A 409 1.92 -16.61 17.52
CA ILE A 409 0.63 -16.29 16.89
C ILE A 409 0.76 -15.05 16.00
N ILE A 410 0.07 -15.12 14.85
CA ILE A 410 -0.14 -14.03 13.90
C ILE A 410 -1.64 -13.94 13.58
N LYS A 411 -2.22 -12.73 13.56
CA LYS A 411 -3.66 -12.51 13.32
C LYS A 411 -3.94 -11.57 12.13
N GLY A 412 -5.22 -11.40 11.77
CA GLY A 412 -5.74 -10.41 10.80
C GLY A 412 -5.68 -10.77 9.32
N GLY A 413 -4.65 -11.49 8.90
CA GLY A 413 -4.39 -11.70 7.47
C GLY A 413 -3.84 -10.43 6.84
N SER A 414 -3.32 -10.52 5.60
CA SER A 414 -2.64 -9.40 4.95
C SER A 414 -3.23 -9.11 3.58
N MET A 415 -2.74 -8.05 2.94
CA MET A 415 -3.08 -7.73 1.56
C MET A 415 -2.74 -8.86 0.56
N PHE A 416 -1.88 -9.80 0.94
CA PHE A 416 -1.50 -10.97 0.13
C PHE A 416 -2.37 -12.21 0.41
N ALA A 417 -3.45 -12.07 1.19
CA ALA A 417 -4.37 -13.16 1.45
C ALA A 417 -5.01 -13.65 0.15
N GLN A 418 -4.78 -14.93 -0.18
CA GLN A 418 -5.33 -15.56 -1.38
C GLN A 418 -6.82 -15.88 -1.26
N ASN A 419 -7.33 -15.98 -0.02
CA ASN A 419 -8.71 -16.37 0.26
C ASN A 419 -9.28 -15.54 1.41
N VAL A 420 -10.56 -15.19 1.27
CA VAL A 420 -11.33 -14.40 2.25
C VAL A 420 -11.34 -15.02 3.64
N TYR A 421 -11.32 -16.36 3.74
CA TYR A 421 -11.36 -17.02 5.03
C TYR A 421 -10.18 -16.61 5.93
N LYS A 422 -8.99 -16.30 5.36
CA LYS A 422 -7.80 -15.87 6.11
C LYS A 422 -7.93 -14.49 6.77
N LEU A 423 -8.97 -13.74 6.41
CA LEU A 423 -9.24 -12.39 6.90
C LEU A 423 -10.28 -12.38 8.01
N ARG A 424 -10.80 -13.55 8.42
CA ARG A 424 -11.72 -13.64 9.56
C ARG A 424 -10.98 -13.36 10.86
N CYS A 425 -11.70 -12.78 11.82
CA CYS A 425 -11.16 -12.41 13.12
C CYS A 425 -10.65 -13.62 13.93
N SER A 426 -11.29 -14.79 13.77
CA SER A 426 -10.96 -16.02 14.48
C SER A 426 -9.71 -16.73 13.95
N VAL A 427 -9.29 -16.45 12.71
CA VAL A 427 -8.18 -17.17 12.06
C VAL A 427 -6.91 -17.05 12.88
N ARG A 428 -6.21 -18.16 13.00
CA ARG A 428 -4.93 -18.25 13.70
C ARG A 428 -3.87 -18.60 12.67
N MET A 429 -2.98 -17.66 12.41
CA MET A 429 -1.74 -17.95 11.68
C MET A 429 -0.60 -18.03 12.69
N PHE A 430 0.52 -18.56 12.23
CA PHE A 430 1.70 -18.70 13.07
C PHE A 430 2.96 -18.67 12.22
N GLY A 431 4.06 -18.27 12.83
CA GLY A 431 5.38 -18.25 12.21
C GLY A 431 6.47 -18.47 13.25
N GLU A 432 7.68 -18.76 12.80
CA GLU A 432 8.83 -18.78 13.70
C GLU A 432 9.09 -17.36 14.21
N PRO A 433 9.51 -17.16 15.47
CA PRO A 433 9.70 -15.83 16.03
C PRO A 433 10.82 -15.03 15.34
N SER A 434 11.67 -15.68 14.54
CA SER A 434 12.70 -15.06 13.69
C SER A 434 12.25 -14.77 12.26
N ASP A 435 11.03 -15.17 11.86
CA ASP A 435 10.55 -14.99 10.50
C ASP A 435 10.31 -13.51 10.18
N ARG A 436 10.91 -13.04 9.07
CA ARG A 436 10.75 -11.67 8.56
C ARG A 436 9.96 -11.68 7.27
N ASN A 437 8.64 -11.53 7.39
CA ASN A 437 7.74 -11.56 6.26
C ASN A 437 7.26 -10.16 5.85
N LYS A 438 7.15 -9.90 4.54
CA LYS A 438 6.61 -8.65 3.98
C LYS A 438 5.13 -8.45 4.31
N SER A 439 4.44 -9.51 4.68
CA SER A 439 3.02 -9.52 4.98
C SER A 439 2.73 -9.43 6.48
N VAL A 440 3.75 -9.28 7.32
CA VAL A 440 3.60 -9.31 8.78
C VAL A 440 4.21 -8.04 9.37
N GLY A 441 3.39 -7.34 10.16
CA GLY A 441 3.74 -6.22 11.02
C GLY A 441 3.20 -6.49 12.43
N PHE A 442 2.76 -5.45 13.13
CA PHE A 442 2.19 -5.56 14.46
C PHE A 442 1.48 -4.27 14.91
N ARG A 443 0.70 -4.39 15.98
CA ARG A 443 0.21 -3.27 16.79
C ARG A 443 0.50 -3.52 18.26
N CYS A 444 0.46 -2.49 19.09
CA CYS A 444 0.68 -2.65 20.53
C CYS A 444 -0.63 -2.63 21.33
N ALA A 445 -0.53 -3.08 22.58
CA ALA A 445 -1.56 -3.01 23.60
C ALA A 445 -0.95 -2.55 24.93
N LYS A 446 -1.79 -2.12 25.87
CA LYS A 446 -1.39 -1.62 27.20
C LYS A 446 -2.49 -1.88 28.21
N ASP A 447 -2.12 -2.30 29.41
CA ASP A 447 -3.09 -2.52 30.50
C ASP A 447 -3.70 -1.18 30.99
N THR A 448 -4.92 -1.19 31.55
CA THR A 448 -5.59 0.03 32.05
C THR A 448 -5.11 0.52 33.43
N ASN A 449 -4.21 -0.22 34.06
CA ASN A 449 -3.86 -0.23 35.50
C ASN A 449 -4.86 -0.97 36.40
#